data_AF-A0A8T4XS27-F1
#
_entry.id   AF-A0A8T4XS27-F1
#
_cell.length_a   1.000
_cell.length_b   1.000
_cell.length_c   1.000
_cell.angle_alpha   90.00
_cell.angle_beta   90.00
_cell.angle_gamma   90.00
#
_symmetry.space_group_name_H-M   'P 1'
#
loop_
_entity.id
_entity.type
_entity.pdbx_description
1 polymer ?
#
loop_
_entity_poly.entity_id
_entity_poly.type
_entity_poly.pdbx_seq_one_letter_code
_entity_poly.pdbx_strand_id
1 'polypeptide(L)' 'KILYGYAKAGDPKRDLVAVNAAAGIIVGRRADDFSYGLELAQESIESGAAYKRLKELIRFYDGSSLERLEELEARYG' A
#
# COMPACT_ATOMS: atom_id res chain seq x y z
N LYS A 1 -3.96 -8.14 4.56
CA LYS A 1 -4.50 -8.00 3.19
C LYS A 1 -3.74 -6.88 2.50
N ILE A 2 -3.26 -7.13 1.28
CA ILE A 2 -1.89 -6.87 0.76
C ILE A 2 -1.06 -5.91 1.62
N LEU A 3 0.06 -6.43 2.14
CA LEU A 3 1.02 -5.81 3.08
C LEU A 3 0.43 -5.49 4.48
N TYR A 4 -0.73 -4.85 4.56
CA TYR A 4 -1.34 -4.50 5.85
C TYR A 4 -1.70 -5.74 6.68
N GLY A 5 -1.17 -5.81 7.89
CA GLY A 5 -1.39 -6.92 8.84
C GLY A 5 -0.85 -8.27 8.36
N TYR A 6 0.00 -8.31 7.33
CA TYR A 6 0.52 -9.56 6.75
C TYR A 6 2.05 -9.56 6.66
N ALA A 7 2.64 -8.49 6.11
CA ALA A 7 4.09 -8.36 5.97
C ALA A 7 4.64 -7.45 7.08
N LYS A 8 5.62 -7.95 7.84
CA LYS A 8 6.31 -7.19 8.89
C LYS A 8 7.43 -6.34 8.30
N ALA A 9 7.89 -5.34 9.04
CA ALA A 9 9.09 -4.59 8.65
C ALA A 9 10.27 -5.56 8.49
N GLY A 10 11.08 -5.39 7.44
CA GLY A 10 12.11 -6.35 7.06
C GLY A 10 11.64 -7.46 6.11
N ASP A 11 10.35 -7.53 5.78
CA ASP A 11 9.88 -8.37 4.67
C ASP A 11 10.32 -7.73 3.33
N PRO A 12 11.04 -8.46 2.45
CA PRO A 12 11.59 -7.89 1.24
C PRO A 12 10.54 -7.28 0.29
N LYS A 13 9.32 -7.85 0.22
CA LYS A 13 8.25 -7.31 -0.63
C LYS A 13 7.73 -6.02 -0.04
N ARG A 14 7.52 -5.98 1.28
CA ARG A 14 7.08 -4.76 1.97
C ARG A 14 8.10 -3.64 1.85
N ASP A 15 9.37 -3.93 2.11
CA ASP A 15 10.43 -2.93 2.10
C ASP A 15 10.62 -2.34 0.69
N LEU A 16 10.58 -3.19 -0.35
CA LEU A 16 10.64 -2.72 -1.74
C LEU A 16 9.43 -1.84 -2.11
N VAL A 17 8.23 -2.18 -1.66
CA VAL A 17 7.03 -1.36 -1.89
C VAL A 17 7.14 -0.03 -1.15
N ALA A 18 7.64 0.00 0.09
CA ALA A 18 7.83 1.23 0.85
C ALA A 18 8.83 2.17 0.18
N VAL A 19 9.96 1.65 -0.32
CA VAL A 19 10.97 2.41 -1.05
C VAL A 19 10.39 3.03 -2.33
N ASN A 20 9.65 2.27 -3.12
CA ASN A 20 9.02 2.80 -4.35
C ASN A 20 7.91 3.82 -4.03
N ALA A 21 7.13 3.59 -2.98
CA ALA A 21 6.10 4.52 -2.53
C ALA A 21 6.72 5.85 -2.05
N ALA A 22 7.84 5.80 -1.33
CA ALA A 22 8.58 7.00 -0.91
C ALA A 22 8.97 7.88 -2.11
N ALA A 23 9.50 7.27 -3.18
CA ALA A 23 9.81 8.00 -4.41
C ALA A 23 8.56 8.68 -5.02
N GLY A 24 7.43 7.97 -5.04
CA GLY A 24 6.16 8.53 -5.50
C GLY A 24 5.65 9.69 -4.64
N ILE A 25 5.77 9.59 -3.31
CA ILE A 25 5.38 10.64 -2.35
C ILE A 25 6.21 11.91 -2.56
N ILE A 26 7.53 11.77 -2.78
CA ILE A 26 8.44 12.90 -3.03
C ILE A 26 8.12 13.58 -4.36
N VAL A 27 7.95 12.81 -5.44
CA VAL A 27 7.55 13.34 -6.75
C VAL A 27 6.18 14.03 -6.66
N GLY A 28 5.29 13.50 -5.83
CA GLY A 28 3.99 14.09 -5.49
C GLY A 28 4.06 15.31 -4.55
N ARG A 29 5.25 15.78 -4.17
CA ARG A 29 5.50 16.92 -3.26
C ARG A 29 4.81 16.78 -1.90
N ARG A 30 4.75 15.55 -1.38
CA ARG A 30 4.21 15.23 -0.05
C ARG A 30 5.30 14.99 0.99
N ALA A 31 6.57 14.91 0.57
CA ALA A 31 7.75 14.86 1.41
C ALA A 31 8.91 15.57 0.72
N ASP A 32 9.77 16.23 1.50
CA ASP A 32 10.92 16.99 0.99
C ASP A 32 12.22 16.16 0.93
N ASP A 33 12.23 15.01 1.59
CA ASP A 33 13.37 14.09 1.60
C ASP A 33 12.93 12.62 1.62
N PHE A 34 13.91 11.75 1.38
CA PHE A 34 13.66 10.31 1.27
C PHE A 34 13.36 9.65 2.62
N SER A 35 13.97 10.12 3.70
CA SER A 35 13.75 9.58 5.04
C SER A 35 12.31 9.79 5.48
N TYR A 36 11.80 11.01 5.34
CA TYR A 36 10.41 11.34 5.64
C TYR A 36 9.43 10.70 4.65
N GLY A 37 9.78 10.65 3.36
CA GLY A 37 8.97 9.94 2.36
C GLY A 37 8.82 8.44 2.66
N LEU A 38 9.88 7.80 3.17
CA LEU A 38 9.86 6.41 3.59
C LEU A 38 9.01 6.19 4.85
N GLU A 39 9.11 7.09 5.83
CA GLU A 39 8.27 7.06 7.03
C GLU A 39 6.78 7.13 6.67
N LEU A 40 6.38 8.07 5.81
CA LEU A 40 4.99 8.20 5.35
C LEU A 40 4.51 6.95 4.58
N ALA A 41 5.38 6.35 3.76
CA ALA A 41 5.06 5.12 3.05
C ALA A 41 4.83 3.94 4.01
N GLN A 42 5.70 3.79 5.02
CA GLN A 42 5.57 2.77 6.05
C GLN A 42 4.30 2.97 6.87
N GLU A 43 4.02 4.20 7.32
CA GLU A 43 2.80 4.55 8.05
C GLU A 43 1.54 4.21 7.23
N SER A 44 1.53 4.51 5.93
CA SER A 44 0.41 4.19 5.04
C SER A 44 0.11 2.69 4.98
N ILE A 45 1.16 1.85 5.03
CA ILE A 45 1.04 0.40 5.08
C ILE A 45 0.57 -0.06 6.46
N GLU A 46 1.22 0.40 7.53
CA GLU A 46 1.00 -0.06 8.91
C GLU A 46 -0.36 0.35 9.47
N SER A 47 -0.83 1.55 9.14
CA SER A 47 -2.17 2.02 9.52
C SER A 47 -3.28 1.35 8.72
N GLY A 48 -2.96 0.68 7.61
CA GLY A 48 -3.91 0.13 6.66
C GLY A 48 -4.56 1.18 5.75
N ALA A 49 -4.07 2.43 5.76
CA ALA A 49 -4.56 3.50 4.90
C ALA A 49 -4.41 3.18 3.41
N ALA A 50 -3.27 2.60 2.99
CA ALA A 50 -3.04 2.15 1.62
C ALA A 50 -4.08 1.09 1.20
N TYR A 51 -4.32 0.11 2.06
CA TYR A 51 -5.30 -0.94 1.81
C TYR A 51 -6.75 -0.40 1.76
N LYS A 52 -7.08 0.57 2.63
CA LYS A 52 -8.36 1.28 2.57
C LYS A 52 -8.54 2.01 1.25
N ARG A 53 -7.52 2.72 0.77
CA ARG A 53 -7.58 3.43 -0.53
C ARG A 53 -7.71 2.50 -1.71
N LEU A 54 -7.06 1.34 -1.70
CA LEU A 54 -7.27 0.30 -2.72
C LEU A 54 -8.74 -0.13 -2.78
N LYS A 55 -9.36 -0.42 -1.64
CA LYS A 55 -10.78 -0.81 -1.59
C LYS A 55 -11.71 0.29 -2.08
N GLU A 56 -11.42 1.55 -1.75
CA GLU A 56 -12.18 2.70 -2.25
C GLU A 56 -12.04 2.88 -3.76
N LEU A 57 -10.83 2.69 -4.31
CA LEU A 57 -10.59 2.74 -5.74
C LEU A 57 -11.37 1.64 -6.48
N ILE A 58 -11.37 0.42 -5.95
CA ILE A 58 -12.17 -0.69 -6.50
C ILE A 58 -13.65 -0.33 -6.49
N ARG A 59 -14.18 0.21 -5.39
CA ARG A 59 -15.60 0.64 -5.34
C ARG A 59 -15.93 1.76 -6.31
N PHE A 60 -14.96 2.59 -6.67
CA PHE A 60 -15.16 3.75 -7.52
C PHE A 60 -15.34 3.39 -9.00
N TYR A 61 -14.72 2.31 -9.49
CA TYR A 61 -14.78 1.94 -10.90
C TYR A 61 -15.87 0.90 -11.19
N ASP A 62 -16.71 1.19 -12.18
CA ASP A 62 -17.72 0.26 -12.69
C ASP A 62 -17.08 -1.03 -13.22
N GLY A 63 -17.71 -2.17 -12.92
CA GLY A 63 -17.21 -3.51 -13.31
C GLY A 63 -16.11 -4.07 -12.41
N SER A 64 -15.67 -3.33 -11.39
CA SER A 64 -14.75 -3.84 -10.36
C SER A 64 -15.51 -4.58 -9.25
N SER A 65 -14.83 -5.49 -8.55
CA SER A 65 -15.42 -6.28 -7.46
C SER A 65 -14.48 -6.38 -6.27
N LEU A 66 -15.02 -6.13 -5.07
CA LEU A 66 -14.28 -6.36 -3.82
C LEU A 66 -14.11 -7.85 -3.55
N GLU A 67 -15.10 -8.67 -3.90
CA GLU A 67 -15.05 -10.12 -3.79
C GLU A 67 -13.85 -10.66 -4.58
N ARG A 68 -13.56 -10.09 -5.77
CA ARG A 68 -12.39 -10.48 -6.56
C ARG A 68 -11.07 -10.17 -5.87
N LEU A 69 -10.96 -9.00 -5.21
CA LEU A 69 -9.79 -8.70 -4.38
C LEU A 69 -9.67 -9.75 -3.26
N GLU A 70 -10.79 -10.09 -2.62
CA GLU A 70 -10.78 -11.03 -1.52
C GLU A 70 -10.38 -12.45 -1.93
N GLU A 71 -10.84 -12.91 -3.10
CA GLU A 71 -10.42 -14.16 -3.73
C GLU A 71 -8.91 -14.19 -4.02
N LEU A 72 -8.38 -13.11 -4.60
CA LEU A 72 -6.95 -13.02 -4.93
C LEU A 72 -6.09 -13.05 -3.66
N GLU A 73 -6.52 -12.39 -2.61
CA GLU A 73 -5.83 -12.42 -1.32
C GLU A 73 -5.95 -13.77 -0.62
N ALA A 74 -7.06 -14.49 -0.76
CA ALA A 74 -7.15 -15.86 -0.24
C ALA A 74 -6.24 -16.82 -1.02
N ARG A 75 -6.03 -16.56 -2.32
CA ARG A 75 -5.24 -17.43 -3.22
C ARG A 75 -3.74 -17.15 -3.16
N TYR A 76 -3.34 -15.89 -3.07
CA TYR A 76 -1.94 -15.46 -3.22
C TYR A 76 -1.41 -14.67 -2.02
N GLY A 77 -2.26 -14.37 -1.03
CA GLY A 77 -1.94 -13.58 0.15
C GLY A 77 -0.87 -14.24 1.00
#